data_AF-A0A8C6UXP3-F1
#
_entry.id   AF-A0A8C6UXP3-F1
#
_cell.length_a   1.000
_cell.length_b   1.000
_cell.length_c   1.000
_cell.angle_alpha   90.00
_cell.angle_beta   90.00
_cell.angle_gamma   90.00
#
_symmetry.space_group_name_H-M   'P 1'
#
loop_
_entity.id
_entity.type
_entity.pdbx_description
1 polymer ?
#
loop_
_entity_poly.entity_id
_entity_poly.type
_entity_poly.pdbx_seq_one_letter_code
_entity_poly.pdbx_strand_id
1 'polypeptide(L)' 'VRPGIFFPLLTVLSQVSIATYNCLLGACYPPSGDLLQGRTQQLWASSTCGLSGSEVYCTPYQQVSADPSF' A
#
# COMPACT_ATOMS: atom_id res chain seq x y z
N VAL A 1 -29.90 36.76 -16.45
CA VAL A 1 -29.87 36.74 -14.96
C VAL A 1 -29.59 35.31 -14.52
N ARG A 2 -28.38 35.07 -13.99
CA ARG A 2 -27.84 33.72 -13.70
C ARG A 2 -28.10 33.44 -12.21
N PRO A 3 -29.05 32.56 -11.84
CA PRO A 3 -29.28 32.27 -10.42
C PRO A 3 -28.07 31.49 -9.90
N GLY A 4 -27.35 32.09 -8.95
CA GLY A 4 -26.05 31.65 -8.44
C GLY A 4 -26.07 30.21 -7.89
N ILE A 5 -24.99 29.44 -7.95
CA ILE A 5 -23.71 29.64 -7.23
C ILE A 5 -23.86 29.82 -5.71
N PHE A 6 -25.08 29.86 -5.17
CA PHE A 6 -25.32 29.97 -3.72
C PHE A 6 -25.57 28.60 -3.06
N PHE A 7 -24.73 27.59 -3.34
CA PHE A 7 -24.77 26.32 -2.60
C PHE A 7 -23.48 25.50 -2.71
N PRO A 8 -22.28 26.08 -2.46
CA PRO A 8 -21.27 25.25 -1.82
C PRO A 8 -20.43 26.07 -0.84
N LEU A 9 -20.92 26.32 0.37
CA LEU A 9 -20.09 26.96 1.40
C LEU A 9 -20.31 26.44 2.82
N LEU A 10 -20.93 25.28 3.03
CA LEU A 10 -21.26 24.83 4.40
C LEU A 10 -21.11 23.33 4.69
N THR A 11 -20.52 22.52 3.81
CA THR A 11 -20.26 21.10 4.13
C THR A 11 -18.77 20.81 4.07
N VAL A 12 -18.01 21.40 5.01
CA VAL A 12 -16.63 20.99 5.30
C VAL A 12 -16.49 20.64 6.78
N LEU A 13 -17.37 19.79 7.29
CA LEU A 13 -17.22 19.08 8.57
C LEU A 13 -18.09 17.82 8.42
N SER A 14 -17.67 16.57 8.60
CA SER A 14 -16.64 16.04 9.48
C SER A 14 -16.38 14.58 9.10
N GLN A 15 -15.16 14.23 8.66
CA GLN A 15 -14.71 12.83 8.68
C GLN A 15 -13.91 12.60 9.96
N VAL A 16 -14.60 12.65 11.11
CA VAL A 16 -14.04 12.18 12.38
C VAL A 16 -14.00 10.65 12.28
N SER A 17 -12.90 10.13 11.74
CA SER A 17 -12.66 8.69 11.66
C SER A 17 -12.67 8.10 13.08
N ILE A 18 -13.16 6.88 13.27
CA ILE A 18 -13.22 6.21 14.59
C ILE A 18 -11.84 6.19 15.30
N ALA A 19 -10.75 6.25 14.52
CA ALA A 19 -9.39 6.45 15.03
C ALA A 19 -9.26 7.68 15.94
N THR A 20 -9.90 8.81 15.61
CA THR A 20 -9.77 10.05 16.38
C THR A 20 -10.49 10.02 17.72
N TYR A 21 -11.56 9.21 17.89
CA TYR A 21 -12.23 9.09 19.18
C TYR A 21 -11.36 8.36 20.22
N ASN A 22 -10.65 7.32 19.77
CA ASN A 22 -9.76 6.53 20.62
C ASN A 22 -8.52 7.34 21.07
N CYS A 23 -8.06 8.30 20.28
CA CYS A 23 -6.87 9.11 20.62
C CYS A 23 -7.13 10.18 21.69
N LEU A 24 -8.40 10.48 22.00
CA LEU A 24 -8.76 11.51 22.99
C LEU A 24 -8.79 10.97 24.42
N LEU A 25 -8.90 9.64 24.60
CA LEU A 25 -9.08 8.99 25.90
C LEU A 25 -7.84 8.22 26.37
N GLY A 26 -6.76 8.19 25.59
CA GLY A 26 -5.55 7.45 25.92
C GLY A 26 -4.60 7.30 24.73
N ALA A 27 -3.64 6.39 24.86
CA ALA A 27 -2.69 6.10 23.80
C ALA A 27 -3.39 5.45 22.60
N CYS A 28 -3.04 5.94 21.41
CA CYS A 28 -3.65 5.55 20.16
C CYS A 28 -2.68 4.68 19.37
N TYR A 29 -3.12 3.50 18.96
CA TYR A 29 -2.30 2.57 18.19
C TYR A 29 -3.02 2.21 16.89
N PRO A 30 -2.51 2.62 15.73
CA PRO A 30 -3.09 2.24 14.46
C PRO A 30 -2.90 0.72 14.24
N PRO A 31 -3.81 0.06 13.50
CA PRO A 31 -3.57 -1.32 13.08
C PRO A 31 -2.31 -1.39 12.24
N SER A 32 -1.45 -2.36 12.52
CA SER A 32 -0.34 -2.69 11.65
C SER A 32 -0.86 -3.26 10.32
N GLY A 33 -0.18 -2.93 9.23
CA GLY A 33 -0.48 -3.45 7.89
C GLY A 33 0.81 -3.80 7.15
N ASP A 34 0.67 -4.33 5.93
CA ASP A 34 1.83 -4.58 5.07
C ASP A 34 2.51 -3.25 4.70
N LEU A 35 3.75 -3.07 5.13
CA LEU A 35 4.53 -1.87 4.89
C LEU A 35 5.00 -1.76 3.43
N LEU A 36 5.03 -2.86 2.68
CA LEU A 36 5.44 -2.88 1.27
C LEU A 36 4.33 -2.36 0.35
N GLN A 37 3.07 -2.38 0.81
CA GLN A 37 1.92 -1.90 0.04
C GLN A 37 2.08 -0.42 -0.35
N GLY A 38 2.00 -0.12 -1.64
CA GLY A 38 2.14 1.24 -2.17
C GLY A 38 3.57 1.79 -2.16
N ARG A 39 4.56 0.99 -1.73
CA ARG A 39 5.97 1.40 -1.64
C ARG A 39 6.87 0.66 -2.62
N THR A 40 6.32 0.02 -3.65
CA THR A 40 7.11 -0.74 -4.63
C THR A 40 8.26 0.07 -5.24
N GLN A 41 8.04 1.36 -5.51
CA GLN A 41 9.06 2.28 -6.06
C GLN A 41 10.14 2.69 -5.04
N GLN A 42 9.92 2.42 -3.75
CA GLN A 42 10.86 2.70 -2.65
C GLN A 42 11.67 1.47 -2.26
N LEU A 43 11.41 0.31 -2.88
CA LEU A 43 12.17 -0.91 -2.64
C LEU A 43 13.47 -0.85 -3.45
N TRP A 44 14.58 -1.17 -2.78
CA TRP A 44 15.90 -1.23 -3.38
C TRP A 44 16.63 -2.48 -2.93
N ALA A 45 17.27 -3.15 -3.89
CA ALA A 45 18.14 -4.29 -3.65
C ALA A 45 19.57 -3.91 -4.03
N SER A 46 20.54 -4.31 -3.20
CA SER A 46 21.97 -4.09 -3.48
C SER A 46 22.48 -4.92 -4.65
N SER A 47 21.81 -6.03 -4.95
CA SER A 47 22.08 -6.89 -6.09
C SER A 47 20.78 -7.45 -6.66
N THR A 48 20.78 -7.72 -7.96
CA THR A 48 19.67 -8.38 -8.64
C THR A 48 20.27 -9.23 -9.74
N CYS A 49 20.07 -10.54 -9.68
CA CYS A 49 20.50 -11.46 -10.73
C CYS A 49 19.73 -11.19 -12.02
N GLY A 50 20.31 -11.53 -13.17
CA GLY A 50 19.60 -11.44 -14.44
C GLY A 50 19.54 -10.05 -15.11
N LEU A 51 20.03 -8.97 -14.47
CA LEU A 51 19.97 -7.60 -15.02
C LEU A 51 20.74 -7.45 -16.34
N SER A 52 21.87 -8.17 -16.48
CA SER A 52 22.73 -8.10 -17.66
C SER A 52 22.50 -9.24 -18.66
N GLY A 53 21.57 -10.16 -18.38
CA GLY A 53 21.32 -11.36 -19.18
C GLY A 53 20.99 -12.58 -18.31
N SER A 54 20.65 -13.70 -18.95
CA SER A 54 20.26 -14.94 -18.25
C SER A 54 21.34 -15.41 -17.28
N GLU A 55 20.93 -15.77 -16.06
CA GLU A 55 21.82 -16.23 -15.00
C GLU A 55 21.35 -17.59 -14.45
N VAL A 56 22.28 -18.55 -14.31
CA VAL A 56 21.97 -19.89 -13.80
C VAL A 56 21.95 -19.86 -12.27
N TYR A 57 20.89 -20.40 -11.67
CA TYR A 57 20.75 -20.52 -10.23
C TYR A 57 20.25 -21.92 -9.86
N CYS A 58 20.47 -22.31 -8.61
CA CYS A 58 20.00 -23.58 -8.06
C CYS A 58 18.90 -23.31 -7.03
N THR A 59 17.84 -24.11 -7.04
CA THR A 59 16.87 -24.12 -5.93
C THR A 59 17.24 -25.21 -4.93
N PRO A 60 17.08 -24.97 -3.61
CA PRO A 60 17.39 -25.96 -2.59
C PRO A 60 16.47 -27.19 -2.66
N TYR A 61 15.25 -27.00 -3.12
CA TYR A 61 14.31 -28.07 -3.44
C TYR A 61 14.22 -28.15 -4.95
N GLN A 62 14.46 -29.33 -5.50
CA GLN A 62 14.32 -29.60 -6.93
C GLN A 62 12.90 -29.22 -7.34
N GLN A 63 12.77 -28.15 -8.13
CA GLN A 63 11.46 -27.68 -8.58
C GLN A 63 10.85 -28.80 -9.43
N VAL A 64 9.79 -29.44 -8.92
CA VAL A 64 8.81 -30.04 -9.82
C VAL A 64 8.33 -28.86 -10.66
N SER A 65 8.67 -28.92 -11.94
CA SER A 65 8.38 -27.96 -12.99
C SER A 65 7.06 -27.24 -12.74
N ALA A 66 7.09 -25.90 -12.83
CA ALA A 66 5.91 -25.05 -12.80
C ALA A 66 4.74 -25.73 -13.52
N ASP A 67 3.74 -26.16 -12.76
CA ASP A 67 2.50 -26.66 -13.31
C ASP A 67 1.74 -25.42 -13.81
N PRO A 68 1.42 -25.29 -15.11
CA PRO A 68 0.76 -24.10 -15.66
C PRO A 68 -0.75 -24.07 -15.36
N SER A 69 -1.22 -24.81 -14.35
CA SER A 69 -2.61 -25.21 -14.17
C SER A 69 -3.30 -24.65 -12.91
N PHE A 70 -2.73 -23.68 -12.20
CA PHE A 70 -3.45 -22.89 -11.19
C PHE A 70 -3.16 -21.40 -11.31
#